data_AF-A0A094I698-F1
#
_entry.id   AF-A0A094I698-F1
#
_cell.length_a   1.000
_cell.length_b   1.000
_cell.length_c   1.000
_cell.angle_alpha   90.00
_cell.angle_beta   90.00
_cell.angle_gamma   90.00
#
_symmetry.space_group_name_H-M   'P 1'
#
loop_
_entity.id
_entity.type
_entity.pdbx_description
1 polymer ?
#
loop_
_entity_poly.entity_id
_entity_poly.type
_entity_poly.pdbx_seq_one_letter_code
_entity_poly.pdbx_strand_id
1 'polypeptide(L)'
;MIGTSTAEYIFIRSCILFLHNIAPVSLLFCVLLLHSLPTALYVNCLPLPIETWLVAEAAFFTVFFLPYRWYLQRSAIHPILPPREERAKLFERCNATVRDPEKYLSKWFLGAKEEHIKRENVKEFFRWAFLNTRQTNNEDEEEIEGYVKTMEKLLGRNIPLGKGSARSLRLTLDKVDCLHRSLLCAFV
;
A
#
# COMPACT_ATOMS: atom_id res chain seq x y z
N MET A 1 7.77 23.64 14.20
CA MET A 1 6.51 22.99 13.76
C MET A 1 5.97 23.80 12.60
N ILE A 2 5.82 23.19 11.41
CA ILE A 2 5.18 23.85 10.27
C ILE A 2 3.68 23.99 10.57
N GLY A 3 3.23 25.24 10.65
CA GLY A 3 1.89 25.76 10.44
C GLY A 3 0.73 25.38 11.38
N THR A 4 0.32 26.33 12.21
CA THR A 4 -0.98 26.32 12.92
C THR A 4 -2.04 27.15 12.20
N SER A 5 -1.69 27.87 11.12
CA SER A 5 -2.64 28.72 10.38
C SER A 5 -3.38 27.95 9.29
N THR A 6 -4.68 28.21 9.15
CA THR A 6 -5.52 27.64 8.08
C THR A 6 -5.01 28.02 6.69
N ALA A 7 -4.41 29.21 6.54
CA ALA A 7 -3.85 29.68 5.27
C ALA A 7 -2.66 28.81 4.81
N GLU A 8 -1.77 28.43 5.74
CA GLU A 8 -0.61 27.58 5.44
C GLU A 8 -1.05 26.17 5.06
N TYR A 9 -2.07 25.64 5.73
CA TYR A 9 -2.65 24.34 5.37
C TYR A 9 -3.27 24.35 3.96
N ILE A 10 -4.02 25.40 3.60
CA ILE A 10 -4.59 25.57 2.26
C ILE A 10 -3.47 25.70 1.22
N PHE A 11 -2.43 26.49 1.52
CA PHE A 11 -1.27 26.65 0.63
C PHE A 11 -0.59 25.31 0.34
N ILE A 12 -0.26 24.53 1.38
CA ILE A 12 0.37 23.21 1.25
C ILE A 12 -0.53 22.25 0.47
N ARG A 13 -1.82 22.18 0.79
CA ARG A 13 -2.81 21.36 0.05
C ARG A 13 -2.85 21.74 -1.43
N SER A 14 -2.85 23.03 -1.75
CA SER A 14 -2.83 23.52 -3.13
C SER A 14 -1.54 23.15 -3.86
N CYS A 15 -0.37 23.26 -3.22
CA CYS A 15 0.91 22.83 -3.79
C CYS A 15 0.92 21.31 -4.08
N ILE A 16 0.43 20.49 -3.15
CA ILE A 16 0.34 19.03 -3.34
C ILE A 16 -0.59 18.70 -4.52
N LEU A 17 -1.76 19.34 -4.59
CA LEU A 17 -2.71 19.15 -5.68
C LEU A 17 -2.12 19.57 -7.02
N PHE A 18 -1.44 20.72 -7.06
CA PHE A 18 -0.77 21.20 -8.27
C PHE A 18 0.28 20.18 -8.73
N LEU A 19 1.23 19.80 -7.86
CA LEU A 19 2.31 18.86 -8.19
C LEU A 19 1.78 17.48 -8.61
N HIS A 20 0.70 16.99 -7.99
CA HIS A 20 0.11 15.70 -8.33
C HIS A 20 -0.59 15.70 -9.70
N ASN A 21 -1.13 16.84 -10.12
CA ASN A 21 -1.85 16.98 -11.39
C ASN A 21 -0.97 17.37 -12.58
N ILE A 22 0.32 17.65 -12.38
CA ILE A 22 1.25 17.99 -13.48
C ILE A 22 1.29 16.87 -14.54
N ALA A 23 1.49 15.62 -14.12
CA ALA A 23 1.59 14.47 -15.02
C ALA A 23 0.30 14.12 -15.79
N PRO A 24 -0.90 14.07 -15.17
CA PRO A 24 -2.12 13.85 -15.94
C PRO A 24 -2.46 15.01 -16.88
N VAL A 25 -2.15 16.25 -16.50
CA VAL A 25 -2.34 17.43 -17.36
C VAL A 25 -1.38 17.41 -18.55
N SER A 26 -0.11 17.05 -18.34
CA SER A 26 0.87 16.94 -19.43
C SER A 26 0.51 15.82 -20.41
N LEU A 27 0.02 14.69 -19.91
CA LEU A 27 -0.48 13.59 -20.74
C LEU A 27 -1.72 14.02 -21.55
N LEU A 28 -2.68 14.70 -20.92
CA LEU A 28 -3.88 15.21 -21.59
C LEU A 28 -3.52 16.23 -22.68
N PHE A 29 -2.55 17.11 -22.43
CA PHE A 29 -2.01 18.03 -23.42
C PHE A 29 -1.44 17.29 -24.64
N CYS A 30 -0.60 16.27 -24.41
CA CYS A 30 -0.02 15.46 -25.49
C CYS A 30 -1.10 14.70 -26.30
N VAL A 31 -2.12 14.17 -25.64
CA VAL A 31 -3.24 13.46 -26.32
C VAL A 31 -4.05 14.42 -27.18
N LEU A 32 -4.38 15.62 -26.68
CA LEU A 32 -5.10 16.64 -27.44
C LEU A 32 -4.31 17.11 -28.67
N LEU A 33 -2.98 17.19 -28.55
CA LEU A 33 -2.08 17.54 -29.66
C LEU A 33 -2.07 16.45 -30.74
N LEU A 34 -2.10 15.17 -30.35
CA LEU A 34 -2.14 14.04 -31.27
C LEU A 34 -3.51 13.80 -31.92
N HIS A 35 -4.61 14.14 -31.24
CA HIS A 35 -5.98 13.86 -31.71
C HIS A 35 -6.57 14.94 -32.63
N SER A 36 -5.80 15.96 -33.01
CA SER A 36 -6.24 17.01 -33.95
C SER A 36 -7.56 17.70 -33.56
N LEU A 37 -7.67 18.22 -32.34
CA LEU A 37 -8.68 19.25 -32.03
C LEU A 37 -8.25 20.59 -32.68
N PRO A 38 -9.19 21.48 -33.06
CA PRO A 38 -8.97 22.45 -34.12
C PRO A 38 -7.85 23.43 -33.78
N THR A 39 -7.12 23.81 -34.82
CA THR A 39 -6.01 24.77 -34.95
C THR A 39 -6.20 26.13 -34.25
N ALA A 40 -7.35 26.37 -33.61
CA ALA A 40 -7.65 27.55 -32.81
C ALA A 40 -6.88 27.60 -31.47
N LEU A 41 -6.50 26.45 -30.90
CA LEU A 41 -5.64 26.42 -29.69
C LEU A 41 -4.14 26.61 -30.00
N TYR A 42 -3.73 26.44 -31.26
CA TYR A 42 -2.36 26.69 -31.72
C TYR A 42 -1.96 28.17 -31.68
N VAL A 43 -2.93 29.08 -31.55
CA VAL A 43 -2.71 30.54 -31.62
C VAL A 43 -2.07 31.11 -30.34
N ASN A 44 -2.12 30.38 -29.22
CA ASN A 44 -1.37 30.73 -28.01
C ASN A 44 -0.19 29.78 -27.85
N CYS A 45 0.90 30.04 -28.58
CA CYS A 45 2.17 29.34 -28.41
C CYS A 45 2.60 29.39 -26.93
N LEU A 46 2.48 28.27 -26.24
CA LEU A 46 3.28 28.07 -25.03
C LEU A 46 4.75 28.26 -25.44
N PRO A 47 5.56 28.93 -24.62
CA PRO A 47 6.97 29.09 -24.94
C PRO A 47 7.61 27.70 -25.04
N LEU A 48 8.43 27.48 -26.06
CA LEU A 48 9.16 26.23 -26.34
C LEU A 48 9.71 25.51 -25.08
N PRO A 49 10.32 26.18 -24.07
CA PRO A 49 10.78 25.50 -22.85
C PRO A 49 9.65 24.84 -22.04
N ILE A 50 8.45 25.42 -22.01
CA ILE A 50 7.31 24.86 -21.27
C ILE A 50 6.73 23.67 -22.03
N GLU A 51 6.64 23.76 -23.35
CA GLU A 51 6.17 22.66 -24.19
C GLU A 51 7.10 21.44 -24.09
N THR A 52 8.41 21.66 -24.25
CA THR A 52 9.42 20.60 -24.10
C THR A 52 9.38 19.96 -22.71
N TRP A 53 9.19 20.75 -21.65
CA TRP A 53 9.01 20.26 -20.29
C TRP A 53 7.77 19.37 -20.14
N LEU A 54 6.61 19.82 -20.65
CA LEU A 54 5.36 19.06 -20.58
C LEU A 54 5.48 17.73 -21.34
N VAL A 55 6.10 17.73 -22.52
CA VAL A 55 6.34 16.51 -23.30
C VAL A 55 7.28 15.56 -22.55
N ALA A 56 8.36 16.08 -21.96
CA ALA A 56 9.30 15.27 -21.17
C ALA A 56 8.63 14.65 -19.95
N GLU A 57 7.79 15.40 -19.24
CA GLU A 57 7.01 14.92 -18.10
C GLU A 57 6.01 13.83 -18.51
N ALA A 58 5.29 14.02 -19.62
CA ALA A 58 4.35 13.03 -20.13
C ALA A 58 5.07 11.73 -20.56
N ALA A 59 6.23 11.86 -21.21
CA ALA A 59 7.08 10.72 -21.57
C ALA A 59 7.59 10.01 -20.32
N PHE A 60 8.04 10.75 -19.29
CA PHE A 60 8.49 10.15 -18.04
C PHE A 60 7.37 9.37 -17.33
N PHE A 61 6.18 9.97 -17.22
CA PHE A 61 5.02 9.34 -16.61
C PHE A 61 4.62 8.04 -17.34
N THR A 62 4.57 8.08 -18.68
CA THR A 62 4.10 6.95 -19.49
C THR A 62 5.14 5.85 -19.68
N VAL A 63 6.37 6.21 -20.00
CA VAL A 63 7.45 5.27 -20.37
C VAL A 63 8.16 4.69 -19.16
N PHE A 64 8.26 5.44 -18.05
CA PHE A 64 8.97 4.98 -16.86
C PHE A 64 8.00 4.65 -15.73
N PHE A 65 7.17 5.61 -15.31
CA PHE A 65 6.37 5.44 -14.11
C PHE A 65 5.27 4.37 -14.25
N LEU A 66 4.50 4.37 -15.34
CA LEU A 66 3.46 3.36 -15.54
C LEU A 66 3.99 1.91 -15.60
N PRO A 67 4.99 1.57 -16.43
CA PRO A 67 5.51 0.20 -16.48
C PRO A 67 6.25 -0.16 -15.18
N TYR A 68 6.95 0.78 -14.55
CA TYR A 68 7.58 0.53 -13.25
C TYR A 68 6.54 0.25 -12.16
N ARG A 69 5.46 1.04 -12.10
CA ARG A 69 4.33 0.79 -11.21
C ARG A 69 3.74 -0.59 -11.49
N TRP A 70 3.49 -0.94 -12.74
CA TRP A 70 2.96 -2.25 -13.08
C TRP A 70 3.90 -3.40 -12.67
N TYR A 71 5.21 -3.24 -12.86
CA TYR A 71 6.21 -4.19 -12.41
C TYR A 71 6.22 -4.36 -10.89
N LEU A 72 6.17 -3.26 -10.14
CA LEU A 72 6.11 -3.29 -8.66
C LEU A 72 4.83 -3.91 -8.10
N GLN A 73 3.72 -3.85 -8.84
CA GLN A 73 2.46 -4.47 -8.43
C GLN A 73 2.39 -5.97 -8.72
N ARG A 74 3.43 -6.57 -9.31
CA ARG A 74 3.49 -8.02 -9.51
C ARG A 74 3.54 -8.73 -8.16
N SER A 75 2.89 -9.90 -8.09
CA SER A 75 2.93 -10.74 -6.90
C SER A 75 4.37 -11.04 -6.50
N ALA A 76 4.67 -10.91 -5.21
CA ALA A 76 5.98 -11.26 -4.69
C ALA A 76 6.27 -12.75 -4.93
N ILE A 77 7.52 -13.06 -5.32
CA ILE A 77 7.99 -14.44 -5.41
C ILE A 77 8.41 -14.86 -4.00
N HIS A 78 7.70 -15.84 -3.46
CA HIS A 78 7.96 -16.35 -2.13
C HIS A 78 8.93 -17.53 -2.17
N PRO A 79 9.82 -17.66 -1.17
CA PRO A 79 10.61 -18.88 -1.02
C PRO A 79 9.69 -20.07 -0.72
N ILE A 80 10.22 -21.28 -0.95
CA ILE A 80 9.52 -22.53 -0.62
C ILE A 80 9.15 -22.50 0.87
N LEU A 81 7.90 -22.84 1.17
CA LEU A 81 7.40 -22.84 2.54
C LEU A 81 8.13 -23.92 3.36
N PRO A 82 8.65 -23.57 4.54
CA PRO A 82 9.24 -24.56 5.44
C PRO A 82 8.17 -25.54 5.95
N PRO A 83 8.58 -26.73 6.40
CA PRO A 83 7.66 -27.74 6.91
C PRO A 83 6.87 -27.24 8.13
N ARG A 84 5.70 -27.82 8.36
CA ARG A 84 4.74 -27.42 9.43
C ARG A 84 5.39 -27.33 10.81
N GLU A 85 6.28 -28.26 11.15
CA GLU A 85 6.98 -28.25 12.45
C GLU A 85 7.91 -27.04 12.62
N GLU A 86 8.63 -26.65 11.57
CA GLU A 86 9.50 -25.48 11.60
C GLU A 86 8.70 -24.19 11.69
N ARG A 87 7.55 -24.11 11.00
CA ARG A 87 6.61 -22.98 11.11
C ARG A 87 6.07 -22.82 12.53
N ALA A 88 5.67 -23.93 13.17
CA ALA A 88 5.22 -23.92 14.56
C ALA A 88 6.32 -23.44 15.53
N LYS A 89 7.56 -23.93 15.38
CA LYS A 89 8.71 -23.46 16.16
C LYS A 89 9.00 -21.96 15.94
N LEU A 90 8.88 -21.48 14.70
CA LEU A 90 9.04 -20.06 14.39
C LEU A 90 7.95 -19.22 15.09
N PHE A 91 6.70 -19.66 15.04
CA PHE A 91 5.58 -19.00 15.72
C PHE A 91 5.80 -18.90 17.23
N GLU A 92 6.22 -19.99 17.88
CA GLU A 92 6.55 -20.00 19.31
C GLU A 92 7.66 -19.01 19.66
N ARG A 93 8.75 -19.00 18.88
CA ARG A 93 9.88 -18.06 19.09
C ARG A 93 9.46 -16.61 18.94
N CYS A 94 8.65 -16.31 17.93
CA CYS A 94 8.11 -14.96 17.72
C CYS A 94 7.29 -14.51 18.93
N ASN A 95 6.37 -15.36 19.40
CA ASN A 95 5.50 -15.04 20.53
C ASN A 95 6.26 -14.95 21.87
N ALA A 96 7.31 -15.76 22.07
CA ALA A 96 8.15 -15.66 23.27
C ALA A 96 8.85 -14.30 23.40
N THR A 97 9.01 -13.56 22.30
CA THR A 97 9.62 -12.22 22.28
C THR A 97 8.58 -11.11 22.51
N VAL A 98 7.29 -11.41 22.39
CA VAL A 98 6.20 -10.44 22.53
C VAL A 98 5.95 -10.14 24.01
N ARG A 99 6.26 -8.92 24.45
CA ARG A 99 5.99 -8.45 25.82
C ARG A 99 4.53 -8.07 26.06
N ASP A 100 3.89 -7.52 25.04
CA ASP A 100 2.52 -6.99 25.08
C ASP A 100 1.76 -7.48 23.84
N PRO A 101 0.96 -8.56 23.96
CA PRO A 101 0.28 -9.19 22.84
C PRO A 101 -0.84 -8.31 22.25
N GLU A 102 -1.50 -7.49 23.07
CA GLU A 102 -2.56 -6.57 22.65
C GLU A 102 -2.00 -5.48 21.74
N LYS A 103 -0.94 -4.82 22.21
CA LYS A 103 -0.25 -3.79 21.43
C LYS A 103 0.44 -4.37 20.21
N TYR A 104 0.94 -5.60 20.29
CA TYR A 104 1.51 -6.30 19.14
C TYR A 104 0.47 -6.47 18.04
N LEU A 105 -0.72 -7.02 18.35
CA LEU A 105 -1.78 -7.17 17.37
C LEU A 105 -2.26 -5.81 16.85
N SER A 106 -2.57 -4.86 17.74
CA SER A 106 -3.04 -3.53 17.32
C SER A 106 -2.09 -2.87 16.31
N LYS A 107 -0.76 -2.95 16.52
CA LYS A 107 0.25 -2.44 15.59
C LYS A 107 0.20 -3.12 14.22
N TRP A 108 0.05 -4.44 14.17
CA TRP A 108 -0.09 -5.19 12.90
C TRP A 108 -1.42 -4.92 12.20
N PHE A 109 -2.44 -4.45 12.92
CA PHE A 109 -3.73 -4.02 12.40
C PHE A 109 -3.83 -2.49 12.25
N LEU A 110 -2.72 -1.80 11.94
CA LEU A 110 -2.69 -0.35 11.66
C LEU A 110 -3.18 0.54 12.83
N GLY A 111 -2.97 0.09 14.06
CA GLY A 111 -3.44 0.78 15.27
C GLY A 111 -4.94 0.60 15.53
N ALA A 112 -5.59 -0.41 14.93
CA ALA A 112 -6.99 -0.69 15.18
C ALA A 112 -7.24 -1.02 16.65
N LYS A 113 -8.41 -0.60 17.14
CA LYS A 113 -8.96 -1.03 18.44
C LYS A 113 -9.29 -2.52 18.38
N GLU A 114 -9.18 -3.14 19.54
CA GLU A 114 -9.32 -4.59 19.73
C GLU A 114 -10.72 -5.10 19.37
N GLU A 115 -11.75 -4.28 19.61
CA GLU A 115 -13.15 -4.55 19.24
C GLU A 115 -13.35 -4.74 17.73
N HIS A 116 -12.49 -4.13 16.91
CA HIS A 116 -12.53 -4.25 15.46
C HIS A 116 -11.68 -5.41 14.94
N ILE A 117 -10.84 -6.02 15.79
CA ILE A 117 -10.00 -7.17 15.46
C ILE A 117 -10.79 -8.42 15.85
N LYS A 118 -11.31 -9.12 14.85
CA LYS A 118 -12.04 -10.38 15.04
C LYS A 118 -11.25 -11.58 14.55
N ARG A 119 -11.71 -12.77 14.91
CA ARG A 119 -11.02 -14.04 14.67
C ARG A 119 -10.60 -14.23 13.21
N GLU A 120 -11.49 -13.94 12.26
CA GLU A 120 -11.18 -14.09 10.83
C GLU A 120 -10.05 -13.17 10.37
N ASN A 121 -9.96 -11.96 10.94
CA ASN A 121 -8.92 -11.00 10.59
C ASN A 121 -7.55 -11.50 11.09
N VAL A 122 -7.53 -12.14 12.27
CA VAL A 122 -6.32 -12.76 12.84
C VAL A 122 -5.90 -14.00 12.06
N LYS A 123 -6.85 -14.82 11.59
CA LYS A 123 -6.57 -15.92 10.65
C LYS A 123 -5.93 -15.41 9.36
N GLU A 124 -6.51 -14.37 8.75
CA GLU A 124 -5.95 -13.74 7.55
C GLU A 124 -4.52 -13.21 7.79
N PHE A 125 -4.25 -12.66 8.97
CA PHE A 125 -2.92 -12.21 9.37
C PHE A 125 -1.92 -13.37 9.45
N PHE A 126 -2.25 -14.47 10.13
CA PHE A 126 -1.33 -15.61 10.27
C PHE A 126 -1.10 -16.36 8.95
N ARG A 127 -2.12 -16.47 8.09
CA ARG A 127 -1.96 -17.01 6.74
C ARG A 127 -0.95 -16.22 5.93
N TRP A 128 -0.98 -14.89 6.03
CA TRP A 128 0.05 -14.08 5.41
C TRP A 128 1.42 -14.26 6.09
N ALA A 129 1.48 -14.15 7.41
CA ALA A 129 2.74 -14.08 8.15
C ALA A 129 3.58 -15.38 8.06
N PHE A 130 2.94 -16.55 8.06
CA PHE A 130 3.64 -17.84 8.11
C PHE A 130 3.51 -18.66 6.82
N LEU A 131 2.41 -18.51 6.06
CA LEU A 131 2.15 -19.26 4.83
C LEU A 131 2.32 -18.41 3.56
N ASN A 132 2.59 -17.11 3.67
CA ASN A 132 2.72 -16.19 2.53
C ASN A 132 1.56 -16.25 1.52
N THR A 133 0.36 -16.67 1.96
CA THR A 133 -0.72 -17.06 1.06
C THR A 133 -2.01 -16.31 1.38
N ARG A 134 -2.76 -15.93 0.33
CA ARG A 134 -4.12 -15.35 0.45
C ARG A 134 -5.21 -16.41 0.47
N GLN A 135 -4.94 -17.57 -0.13
CA GLN A 135 -5.91 -18.62 -0.33
C GLN A 135 -6.21 -19.33 0.98
N THR A 136 -7.48 -19.68 1.17
CA THR A 136 -7.92 -20.51 2.29
C THR A 136 -7.86 -21.96 1.82
N ASN A 137 -6.87 -22.70 2.32
CA ASN A 137 -6.76 -24.14 2.11
C ASN A 137 -7.24 -24.87 3.35
N ASN A 138 -8.03 -25.94 3.16
CA ASN A 138 -8.58 -26.71 4.28
C ASN A 138 -7.48 -27.41 5.11
N GLU A 139 -6.36 -27.78 4.47
CA GLU A 139 -5.23 -28.46 5.13
C GLU A 139 -4.51 -27.52 6.13
N ASP A 140 -4.40 -26.24 5.77
CA ASP A 140 -3.73 -25.22 6.60
C ASP A 140 -4.65 -24.67 7.70
N GLU A 141 -5.96 -24.88 7.59
CA GLU A 141 -6.94 -24.30 8.52
C GLU A 141 -6.74 -24.81 9.95
N GLU A 142 -6.37 -26.09 10.10
CA GLU A 142 -6.07 -26.68 11.42
C GLU A 142 -4.85 -26.01 12.08
N GLU A 143 -3.79 -25.75 11.30
CA GLU A 143 -2.57 -25.08 11.77
C GLU A 143 -2.87 -23.64 12.19
N ILE A 144 -3.59 -22.90 11.36
CA ILE A 144 -3.98 -21.51 11.63
C ILE A 144 -4.90 -21.43 12.85
N GLU A 145 -5.83 -22.36 13.01
CA GLU A 145 -6.68 -22.43 14.19
C GLU A 145 -5.88 -22.69 15.48
N GLY A 146 -4.83 -23.51 15.39
CA GLY A 146 -3.86 -23.70 16.47
C GLY A 146 -3.12 -22.42 16.87
N TYR A 147 -2.71 -21.61 15.88
CA TYR A 147 -2.05 -20.33 16.12
C TYR A 147 -3.00 -19.31 16.75
N VAL A 148 -4.25 -19.22 16.29
CA VAL A 148 -5.26 -18.35 16.90
C VAL A 148 -5.50 -18.73 18.35
N LYS A 149 -5.72 -20.01 18.66
CA LYS A 149 -5.90 -20.47 20.05
C LYS A 149 -4.71 -20.14 20.93
N THR A 150 -3.49 -20.24 20.41
CA THR A 150 -2.28 -19.90 21.17
C THR A 150 -2.21 -18.39 21.42
N MET A 151 -2.60 -17.57 20.44
CA MET A 151 -2.70 -16.12 20.62
C MET A 151 -3.79 -15.73 21.64
N GLU A 152 -4.95 -16.38 21.64
CA GLU A 152 -6.00 -16.18 22.65
C GLU A 152 -5.50 -16.50 24.07
N LYS A 153 -4.71 -17.57 24.21
CA LYS A 153 -4.04 -17.90 25.49
C LYS A 153 -3.07 -16.80 25.94
N LEU A 154 -2.30 -16.22 25.02
CA LEU A 154 -1.37 -15.13 25.33
C LEU A 154 -2.09 -13.83 25.71
N LEU A 155 -3.23 -13.55 25.07
CA LEU A 155 -4.07 -12.40 25.39
C LEU A 155 -4.84 -12.56 26.71
N GLY A 156 -4.98 -13.79 27.21
CA GLY A 156 -5.81 -14.09 28.39
C GLY A 156 -7.32 -13.93 28.13
N ARG A 157 -7.75 -13.79 26.87
CA ARG A 157 -9.15 -13.67 26.46
C ARG A 157 -9.38 -14.28 25.08
N ASN A 158 -10.63 -14.65 24.81
CA ASN A 158 -11.05 -15.11 23.49
C ASN A 158 -11.25 -13.94 22.54
N ILE A 159 -10.87 -14.10 21.28
CA ILE A 159 -11.07 -13.09 20.24
C ILE A 159 -12.53 -13.17 19.76
N PRO A 160 -13.23 -12.04 19.57
CA PRO A 160 -14.61 -12.05 19.10
C PRO A 160 -14.76 -12.76 17.75
N LEU A 161 -15.83 -13.55 17.63
CA LEU A 161 -16.14 -14.32 16.43
C LEU A 161 -16.56 -13.42 15.25
N GLY A 162 -16.25 -13.89 14.03
CA GLY A 162 -16.65 -13.26 12.78
C GLY A 162 -15.56 -12.38 12.16
N LYS A 163 -15.97 -11.54 11.20
CA LYS A 163 -15.11 -10.61 10.48
C LYS A 163 -15.27 -9.19 11.01
N GLY A 164 -14.14 -8.56 11.35
CA GLY A 164 -14.08 -7.21 11.87
C GLY A 164 -13.77 -6.19 10.77
N SER A 165 -13.92 -4.90 11.07
CA SER A 165 -13.54 -3.83 10.14
C SER A 165 -12.03 -3.60 10.04
N ALA A 166 -11.23 -4.14 10.96
CA ALA A 166 -9.79 -3.96 10.96
C ALA A 166 -9.11 -4.75 9.83
N ARG A 167 -8.13 -4.13 9.16
CA ARG A 167 -7.33 -4.78 8.12
C ARG A 167 -5.92 -5.05 8.64
N SER A 168 -5.44 -6.27 8.49
CA SER A 168 -4.05 -6.62 8.82
C SER A 168 -3.09 -6.07 7.76
N LEU A 169 -1.91 -5.67 8.20
CA LEU A 169 -0.81 -5.36 7.31
C LEU A 169 -0.34 -6.65 6.63
N ARG A 170 -0.28 -6.66 5.29
CA ARG A 170 0.22 -7.81 4.51
C ARG A 170 1.23 -7.34 3.46
N LEU A 171 2.44 -7.06 3.91
CA LEU A 171 3.47 -6.34 3.14
C LEU A 171 3.78 -6.95 1.76
N THR A 172 3.72 -8.27 1.64
CA THR A 172 4.11 -8.98 0.41
C THR A 172 2.95 -9.27 -0.53
N LEU A 173 1.71 -9.15 -0.03
CA LEU A 173 0.51 -9.47 -0.80
C LEU A 173 -0.22 -8.19 -1.22
N ASP A 174 -0.35 -7.24 -0.31
CA ASP A 174 -1.12 -6.03 -0.51
C ASP A 174 -0.44 -5.09 -1.52
N LYS A 175 -1.26 -4.46 -2.34
CA LYS A 175 -0.81 -3.50 -3.34
C LYS A 175 -0.13 -2.33 -2.64
N VAL A 176 1.04 -1.95 -3.13
CA VAL A 176 1.75 -0.77 -2.66
C VAL A 176 1.19 0.45 -3.39
N ASP A 177 0.69 1.45 -2.67
CA ASP A 177 0.25 2.70 -3.29
C ASP A 177 1.46 3.51 -3.74
N CYS A 178 1.88 3.32 -4.99
CA CYS A 178 2.93 4.11 -5.62
C CYS A 178 2.35 5.45 -6.09
N LEU A 179 2.80 6.54 -5.48
CA LEU A 179 2.51 7.90 -5.96
C LEU A 179 3.53 8.30 -7.02
N HIS A 180 3.04 8.91 -8.10
CA HIS A 180 3.91 9.55 -9.08
C HIS A 180 4.51 10.82 -8.47
N ARG A 181 5.82 10.98 -8.60
CA ARG A 181 6.51 12.25 -8.35
C ARG A 181 6.90 12.82 -9.70
N SER A 182 6.53 14.07 -9.93
CA SER A 182 6.90 14.79 -11.15
C SER A 182 8.42 14.92 -11.29
N LEU A 183 8.92 15.12 -12.51
CA LEU A 183 10.35 15.35 -12.74
C LEU A 183 10.87 16.53 -11.90
N LEU A 184 10.03 17.56 -11.73
CA LEU A 184 10.33 18.74 -10.94
C LEU A 184 10.72 18.38 -9.49
N CYS A 185 10.05 17.39 -8.91
CA CYS A 185 10.32 16.93 -7.54
C CYS A 185 11.31 15.76 -7.47
N ALA A 186 11.71 15.18 -8.60
CA ALA A 186 12.68 14.09 -8.64
C ALA A 186 14.13 14.60 -8.72
N PHE A 187 14.34 15.78 -9.30
CA PHE A 187 15.66 16.40 -9.50
C PHE A 187 15.97 17.56 -8.54
N VAL A 188 15.07 17.86 -7.60
CA VAL A 188 15.24 18.84 -6.52
C VAL A 188 15.32 18.08 -5.21
#